data_AF-A0A0K8P7L1-F1
#
_entry.id   AF-A0A0K8P7L1-F1
#
_cell.length_a   1.000
_cell.length_b   1.000
_cell.length_c   1.000
_cell.angle_alpha   90.00
_cell.angle_beta   90.00
_cell.angle_gamma   90.00
#
_symmetry.space_group_name_H-M   'P 1'
#
loop_
_entity.id
_entity.type
_entity.pdbx_description
1 polymer ?
#
loop_
_entity_poly.entity_id
_entity_poly.type
_entity_poly.pdbx_seq_one_letter_code
_entity_poly.pdbx_strand_id
1 'polypeptide(L)'
;MTPPRTDPRGWRRAATLGLLLLAGALGGCGLLTRKPDPAAAQRPPAESLQPIYRLEVQAPAPLRRLLETYLDLGRFQQAPESERITATELERLVAAAPLQARGLLDTEGYVNARVTATREAGGAGGLPLVRVVVEPGPRTVVAEVDVQARGPLKQAADGGDAAALRSLQALRSRWPMGVGQPFRQADWSSAKNATLIGLQGDGYPAASWAETTARIEAATDRASLYALVDSGPLFHVGELRVEGLQRYRPEAVRNLATFGTGSRYSEKALLDTQERLARSGLFEGAVVEIDPDPAHADAAPVTLRVRELPRHQATFGLGYSDATGQRVSVEHTNRRAFSLLGSDWVSRTKVEFGRDLQSLEADLLSHPLEGGWRNLLGGRAQREDTAGTVVRSARLRAGRSVERERMDRLVFAELEQASTQTGSIRDLSRALSGNLHLVRRDLDSVLLPTRGNSLSLESGAGFAWSNTAANGAFARLKGRLTVYRPVGDRWYASARVEAGQVFARDGVGIPDTLLFRAGGDDSVRGYAYRSLGPQANGLTVSGRVLLTASAEIARPISASLPDFLWAVFADAGQAADRWQDLSPELGYGAGLRWRSPVGPLRIDLAYAEALRRFRMHLSVGVTF
;
A
#
# COMPACT_ATOMS: atom_id res chain seq x y z
N MET A 1 9.60 67.53 -12.17
CA MET A 1 10.01 66.16 -11.79
C MET A 1 8.77 65.29 -11.76
N THR A 2 8.59 64.52 -12.81
CA THR A 2 7.43 63.66 -13.11
C THR A 2 7.98 62.30 -13.52
N PRO A 3 7.43 61.18 -13.03
CA PRO A 3 7.92 59.86 -13.40
C PRO A 3 7.45 59.46 -14.81
N PRO A 4 8.22 58.67 -15.56
CA PRO A 4 7.91 58.32 -16.94
C PRO A 4 6.84 57.23 -17.02
N ARG A 5 5.99 57.37 -18.05
CA ARG A 5 5.01 56.39 -18.53
C ARG A 5 5.71 55.14 -19.05
N THR A 6 5.24 53.96 -18.67
CA THR A 6 5.61 52.68 -19.28
C THR A 6 4.49 52.18 -20.22
N ASP A 7 4.93 51.74 -21.39
CA ASP A 7 4.17 51.44 -22.62
C ASP A 7 3.57 50.01 -22.60
N PRO A 8 2.27 49.79 -22.88
CA PRO A 8 1.60 48.49 -22.69
C PRO A 8 1.73 47.53 -23.89
N ARG A 9 2.88 47.51 -24.58
CA ARG A 9 3.08 46.68 -25.80
C ARG A 9 4.16 45.60 -25.71
N GLY A 10 4.66 45.29 -24.51
CA GLY A 10 5.65 44.21 -24.28
C GLY A 10 5.07 42.80 -24.01
N TRP A 11 3.82 42.69 -23.55
CA TRP A 11 3.28 41.42 -23.05
C TRP A 11 2.74 40.45 -24.12
N ARG A 12 2.50 40.90 -25.35
CA ARG A 12 1.99 40.04 -26.43
C ARG A 12 3.07 39.27 -27.20
N ARG A 13 4.36 39.56 -26.97
CA ARG A 13 5.49 38.83 -27.58
C ARG A 13 6.11 37.78 -26.65
N ALA A 14 5.88 37.87 -25.34
CA ALA A 14 6.30 36.83 -24.38
C ALA A 14 5.32 35.64 -24.33
N ALA A 15 4.02 35.88 -24.56
CA ALA A 15 2.99 34.83 -24.57
C ALA A 15 3.03 33.94 -25.83
N THR A 16 3.56 34.44 -26.96
CA THR A 16 3.71 33.68 -28.20
C THR A 16 5.01 32.87 -28.26
N LEU A 17 6.07 33.27 -27.52
CA LEU A 17 7.27 32.46 -27.34
C LEU A 17 7.07 31.30 -26.34
N GLY A 18 6.19 31.46 -25.34
CA GLY A 18 5.84 30.38 -24.40
C GLY A 18 5.01 29.26 -25.01
N LEU A 19 4.16 29.55 -26.01
CA LEU A 19 3.33 28.55 -26.69
C LEU A 19 4.08 27.75 -27.78
N LEU A 20 5.13 28.33 -28.38
CA LEU A 20 5.98 27.62 -29.37
C LEU A 20 7.02 26.70 -28.71
N LEU A 21 7.39 26.95 -27.45
CA LEU A 21 8.27 26.06 -26.68
C LEU A 21 7.53 24.83 -26.09
N LEU A 22 6.21 24.91 -25.88
CA LEU A 22 5.40 23.74 -25.46
C LEU A 22 5.00 22.81 -26.62
N ALA A 23 4.95 23.30 -27.86
CA ALA A 23 4.71 22.47 -29.04
C ALA A 23 5.99 21.78 -29.56
N GLY A 24 7.19 22.32 -29.24
CA GLY A 24 8.47 21.68 -29.56
C GLY A 24 8.88 20.54 -28.61
N ALA A 25 8.34 20.51 -27.39
CA ALA A 25 8.69 19.51 -26.37
C ALA A 25 7.86 18.21 -26.42
N LEU A 26 6.80 18.16 -27.23
CA LEU A 26 5.96 16.95 -27.43
C LEU A 26 6.17 16.27 -28.80
N GLY A 27 7.07 16.77 -29.64
CA GLY A 27 7.48 16.13 -30.90
C GLY A 27 8.89 15.53 -30.91
N GLY A 28 9.61 15.57 -29.78
CA GLY A 28 11.06 15.38 -29.73
C GLY A 28 11.61 14.04 -29.25
N CYS A 29 10.77 13.03 -28.96
CA CYS A 29 11.26 11.70 -28.56
C CYS A 29 11.14 10.62 -29.66
N GLY A 30 10.80 11.00 -30.90
CA GLY A 30 10.68 10.04 -32.02
C GLY A 30 11.90 9.91 -32.93
N LEU A 31 12.95 10.74 -32.78
CA LEU A 31 14.05 10.84 -33.77
C LEU A 31 15.47 10.87 -33.18
N LEU A 32 15.66 10.42 -31.94
CA LEU A 32 16.99 9.99 -31.51
C LEU A 32 17.21 8.59 -32.06
N THR A 33 17.83 8.50 -33.23
CA THR A 33 18.48 7.27 -33.69
C THR A 33 19.45 6.85 -32.60
N ARG A 34 19.02 5.87 -31.80
CA ARG A 34 19.87 5.16 -30.85
C ARG A 34 21.07 4.69 -31.67
N LYS A 35 22.25 5.27 -31.44
CA LYS A 35 23.51 4.73 -31.97
C LYS A 35 23.48 3.25 -31.60
N PRO A 36 23.52 2.32 -32.57
CA PRO A 36 23.46 0.91 -32.26
C PRO A 36 24.55 0.63 -31.24
N ASP A 37 24.15 0.10 -30.10
CA ASP A 37 25.09 -0.47 -29.16
C ASP A 37 25.94 -1.46 -29.98
N PRO A 38 27.28 -1.30 -30.09
CA PRO A 38 28.09 -2.21 -30.89
C PRO A 38 28.04 -3.64 -30.34
N ALA A 39 27.55 -3.82 -29.10
CA ALA A 39 27.20 -5.12 -28.52
C ALA A 39 25.79 -5.62 -28.91
N ALA A 40 24.86 -4.75 -29.33
CA ALA A 40 23.55 -5.15 -29.86
C ALA A 40 23.57 -5.52 -31.34
N ALA A 41 24.57 -5.06 -32.10
CA ALA A 41 24.81 -5.44 -33.50
C ALA A 41 25.41 -6.85 -33.66
N GLN A 42 25.69 -7.54 -32.56
CA GLN A 42 26.11 -8.95 -32.52
C GLN A 42 25.13 -9.83 -31.74
N ARG A 43 23.85 -9.43 -31.63
CA ARG A 43 22.84 -10.44 -31.31
C ARG A 43 22.67 -11.32 -32.55
N PRO A 44 22.95 -12.62 -32.48
CA PRO A 44 22.65 -13.51 -33.59
C PRO A 44 21.18 -13.33 -33.97
N PRO A 45 20.82 -13.43 -35.26
CA PRO A 45 19.42 -13.38 -35.67
C PRO A 45 18.60 -14.32 -34.79
N ALA A 46 17.40 -13.90 -34.38
CA ALA A 46 16.49 -14.77 -33.64
C ALA A 46 16.27 -16.02 -34.50
N GLU A 47 16.86 -17.15 -34.08
CA GLU A 47 16.78 -18.39 -34.84
C GLU A 47 15.31 -18.75 -35.04
N SER A 48 14.93 -19.02 -36.28
CA SER A 48 13.56 -19.38 -36.61
C SER A 48 13.22 -20.73 -35.99
N LEU A 49 12.29 -20.75 -35.04
CA LEU A 49 11.77 -21.97 -34.43
C LEU A 49 10.92 -22.73 -35.45
N GLN A 50 11.51 -23.72 -36.13
CA GLN A 50 10.76 -24.62 -37.00
C GLN A 50 10.58 -25.98 -36.31
N PRO A 51 9.34 -26.39 -35.98
CA PRO A 51 9.11 -27.67 -35.32
C PRO A 51 9.49 -28.83 -36.24
N ILE A 52 10.24 -29.79 -35.70
CA ILE A 52 10.74 -30.97 -36.42
C ILE A 52 9.72 -32.13 -36.35
N TYR A 53 8.80 -32.07 -35.38
CA TYR A 53 7.70 -33.01 -35.16
C TYR A 53 6.54 -32.29 -34.46
N ARG A 54 5.35 -32.90 -34.49
CA ARG A 54 4.20 -32.48 -33.68
C ARG A 54 4.12 -33.39 -32.46
N LEU A 55 4.08 -32.82 -31.26
CA LEU A 55 3.77 -33.54 -30.03
C LEU A 55 2.25 -33.46 -29.76
N GLU A 56 1.62 -34.61 -29.53
CA GLU A 56 0.24 -34.70 -29.04
C GLU A 56 0.22 -35.50 -27.74
N VAL A 57 -0.17 -34.85 -26.63
CA VAL A 57 -0.30 -35.50 -25.32
C VAL A 57 -1.77 -35.75 -25.02
N GLN A 58 -2.16 -37.01 -24.92
CA GLN A 58 -3.50 -37.45 -24.55
C GLN A 58 -3.53 -37.80 -23.06
N ALA A 59 -3.91 -36.80 -22.25
CA ALA A 59 -4.04 -36.91 -20.81
C ALA A 59 -5.10 -35.91 -20.29
N PRO A 60 -5.63 -36.08 -19.06
CA PRO A 60 -6.44 -35.05 -18.41
C PRO A 60 -5.75 -33.69 -18.40
N ALA A 61 -6.51 -32.60 -18.53
CA ALA A 61 -5.99 -31.25 -18.76
C ALA A 61 -4.86 -30.80 -17.80
N PRO A 62 -4.87 -31.09 -16.48
CA PRO A 62 -3.77 -30.76 -15.59
C PRO A 62 -2.47 -31.49 -15.92
N LEU A 63 -2.55 -32.80 -16.20
CA LEU A 63 -1.40 -33.66 -16.49
C LEU A 63 -0.84 -33.42 -17.89
N ARG A 64 -1.71 -33.13 -18.85
CA ARG A 64 -1.31 -32.76 -20.20
C ARG A 64 -0.37 -31.55 -20.19
N ARG A 65 -0.75 -30.49 -19.48
CA ARG A 65 0.08 -29.27 -19.36
C ARG A 65 1.44 -29.55 -18.70
N LEU A 66 1.47 -30.37 -17.65
CA LEU A 66 2.70 -30.78 -16.99
C LEU A 66 3.66 -31.47 -17.98
N LEU A 67 3.15 -32.45 -18.72
CA LEU A 67 3.93 -33.23 -19.67
C LEU A 67 4.38 -32.42 -20.88
N GLU A 68 3.50 -31.57 -21.44
CA GLU A 68 3.87 -30.66 -22.54
C GLU A 68 4.97 -29.67 -22.13
N THR A 69 5.00 -29.27 -20.85
CA THR A 69 5.99 -28.31 -20.34
C THR A 69 7.34 -28.95 -19.99
N TYR A 70 7.32 -30.13 -19.35
CA TYR A 70 8.50 -30.72 -18.71
C TYR A 70 9.03 -32.00 -19.36
N LEU A 71 8.34 -32.59 -20.34
CA LEU A 71 8.95 -33.65 -21.15
C LEU A 71 10.04 -33.06 -22.04
N ASP A 72 11.09 -33.84 -22.29
CA ASP A 72 12.12 -33.47 -23.26
C ASP A 72 11.51 -33.31 -24.66
N LEU A 73 10.50 -34.12 -24.99
CA LEU A 73 9.72 -33.99 -26.23
C LEU A 73 8.94 -32.66 -26.31
N GLY A 74 8.56 -32.05 -25.18
CA GLY A 74 7.97 -30.72 -25.16
C GLY A 74 9.04 -29.64 -25.37
N ARG A 75 10.16 -29.77 -24.65
CA ARG A 75 11.31 -28.85 -24.70
C ARG A 75 11.92 -28.76 -26.10
N PHE A 76 12.18 -29.89 -26.74
CA PHE A 76 12.82 -29.94 -28.06
C PHE A 76 11.87 -29.69 -29.23
N GLN A 77 10.56 -29.51 -28.98
CA GLN A 77 9.61 -29.10 -30.01
C GLN A 77 9.85 -27.64 -30.45
N GLN A 78 10.39 -26.81 -29.56
CA GLN A 78 10.63 -25.38 -29.76
C GLN A 78 12.14 -25.03 -29.64
N ALA A 79 13.02 -25.97 -30.00
CA ALA A 79 14.45 -25.74 -29.95
C ALA A 79 14.94 -24.84 -31.12
N PRO A 80 15.95 -23.97 -30.89
CA PRO A 80 16.62 -23.22 -31.94
C PRO A 80 17.26 -24.14 -32.99
N GLU A 81 17.53 -23.63 -34.20
CA GLU A 81 18.11 -24.43 -35.30
C GLU A 81 19.50 -25.01 -34.95
N SER A 82 20.24 -24.31 -34.09
CA SER A 82 21.51 -24.76 -33.52
C SER A 82 21.40 -25.95 -32.55
N GLU A 83 20.22 -26.20 -31.96
CA GLU A 83 19.94 -27.31 -31.03
C GLU A 83 19.06 -28.41 -31.68
N ARG A 84 19.00 -28.42 -33.01
CA ARG A 84 18.13 -29.32 -33.76
C ARG A 84 18.52 -30.78 -33.52
N ILE A 85 17.60 -31.55 -32.91
CA ILE A 85 17.80 -32.97 -32.65
C ILE A 85 17.74 -33.79 -33.96
N THR A 86 18.57 -34.83 -34.06
CA THR A 86 18.58 -35.74 -35.19
C THR A 86 17.38 -36.71 -35.15
N ALA A 87 17.11 -37.40 -36.26
CA ALA A 87 16.05 -38.43 -36.28
C ALA A 87 16.33 -39.56 -35.26
N THR A 88 17.60 -39.97 -35.11
CA THR A 88 18.03 -40.96 -34.12
C THR A 88 17.82 -40.46 -32.69
N GLU A 89 18.10 -39.19 -32.44
CA GLU A 89 17.89 -38.58 -31.12
C GLU A 89 16.39 -38.44 -30.79
N LEU A 90 15.56 -38.11 -31.79
CA LEU A 90 14.11 -38.12 -31.63
C LEU A 90 13.59 -39.52 -31.25
N GLU A 91 14.10 -40.59 -31.88
CA GLU A 91 13.73 -41.95 -31.49
C GLU A 91 14.16 -42.29 -30.05
N ARG A 92 15.35 -41.84 -29.64
CA ARG A 92 15.81 -41.97 -28.25
C ARG A 92 14.88 -41.25 -27.27
N LEU A 93 14.44 -40.03 -27.60
CA LEU A 93 13.51 -39.27 -26.78
C LEU A 93 12.11 -39.92 -26.71
N VAL A 94 11.59 -40.43 -27.84
CA VAL A 94 10.32 -41.16 -27.86
C VAL A 94 10.40 -42.43 -27.01
N ALA A 95 11.50 -43.18 -27.09
CA ALA A 95 11.71 -44.39 -26.28
C ALA A 95 11.86 -44.07 -24.77
N ALA A 96 12.45 -42.92 -24.42
CA ALA A 96 12.62 -42.48 -23.03
C ALA A 96 11.36 -41.81 -22.44
N ALA A 97 10.48 -41.28 -23.29
CA ALA A 97 9.32 -40.49 -22.87
C ALA A 97 8.39 -41.19 -21.87
N PRO A 98 8.08 -42.50 -21.98
CA PRO A 98 7.24 -43.19 -20.99
C PRO A 98 7.82 -43.14 -19.57
N LEU A 99 9.14 -43.33 -19.42
CA LEU A 99 9.80 -43.28 -18.10
C LEU A 99 9.83 -41.86 -17.55
N GLN A 100 10.15 -40.87 -18.40
CA GLN A 100 10.15 -39.46 -18.01
C GLN A 100 8.75 -39.00 -17.59
N ALA A 101 7.73 -39.37 -18.37
CA ALA A 101 6.34 -39.05 -18.07
C ALA A 101 5.90 -39.68 -16.74
N ARG A 102 6.22 -40.96 -16.49
CA ARG A 102 5.94 -41.59 -15.19
C ARG A 102 6.58 -40.84 -14.04
N GLY A 103 7.87 -40.49 -14.14
CA GLY A 103 8.55 -39.72 -13.09
C GLY A 103 7.85 -38.38 -12.78
N LEU A 104 7.33 -37.68 -13.80
CA LEU A 104 6.54 -36.46 -13.61
C LEU A 104 5.17 -36.75 -12.97
N LEU A 105 4.48 -37.80 -13.42
CA LEU A 105 3.19 -38.22 -12.90
C LEU A 105 3.26 -38.71 -11.45
N ASP A 106 4.37 -39.34 -11.05
CA ASP A 106 4.67 -39.74 -9.67
C ASP A 106 4.67 -38.52 -8.73
N THR A 107 5.23 -37.39 -9.17
CA THR A 107 5.23 -36.14 -8.38
C THR A 107 3.82 -35.59 -8.14
N GLU A 108 2.88 -35.93 -9.02
CA GLU A 108 1.46 -35.60 -8.92
C GLU A 108 0.63 -36.69 -8.23
N GLY A 109 1.26 -37.78 -7.78
CA GLY A 109 0.64 -38.89 -7.06
C GLY A 109 0.10 -40.02 -7.93
N TYR A 110 0.39 -40.06 -9.23
CA TYR A 110 -0.08 -41.10 -10.16
C TYR A 110 0.99 -42.18 -10.40
N VAL A 111 1.33 -42.93 -9.36
CA VAL A 111 2.43 -43.93 -9.32
C VAL A 111 2.20 -45.13 -10.23
N ASN A 112 0.94 -45.45 -10.49
CA ASN A 112 0.53 -46.59 -11.32
C ASN A 112 0.17 -46.18 -12.75
N ALA A 113 0.55 -44.97 -13.17
CA ALA A 113 0.22 -44.46 -14.49
C ALA A 113 0.87 -45.31 -15.60
N ARG A 114 0.05 -45.64 -16.61
CA ARG A 114 0.54 -46.28 -17.83
C ARG A 114 0.74 -45.20 -18.88
N VAL A 115 1.94 -45.18 -19.45
CA VAL A 115 2.31 -44.23 -20.50
C VAL A 115 2.85 -45.00 -21.68
N THR A 116 2.37 -44.67 -22.87
CA THR A 116 2.90 -45.16 -24.14
C THR A 116 3.24 -43.98 -25.02
N ALA A 117 4.38 -44.04 -25.70
CA ALA A 117 4.79 -43.05 -26.67
C ALA A 117 4.99 -43.73 -28.02
N THR A 118 4.35 -43.21 -29.06
CA THR A 118 4.45 -43.72 -30.43
C THR A 118 4.80 -42.60 -31.39
N ARG A 119 5.51 -42.95 -32.46
CA ARG A 119 5.81 -42.04 -33.57
C ARG A 119 5.10 -42.53 -34.82
N GLU A 120 4.28 -41.67 -35.40
CA GLU A 120 3.60 -41.87 -36.67
C GLU A 120 4.33 -41.04 -37.74
N ALA A 121 4.58 -41.63 -38.91
CA ALA A 121 5.17 -40.90 -40.03
C ALA A 121 4.20 -39.80 -40.50
N GLY A 122 4.72 -38.61 -40.79
CA GLY A 122 3.93 -37.56 -41.43
C GLY A 122 3.52 -38.03 -42.84
N GLY A 123 2.30 -37.70 -43.27
CA GLY A 123 1.90 -37.86 -44.68
C GLY A 123 2.83 -37.09 -45.62
N ALA A 124 2.69 -37.24 -46.95
CA ALA A 124 3.59 -36.62 -47.92
C ALA A 124 3.78 -35.09 -47.66
N GLY A 125 4.96 -34.72 -47.15
CA GLY A 125 5.33 -33.34 -46.80
C GLY A 125 4.99 -32.87 -45.36
N GLY A 126 4.42 -33.72 -44.52
CA GLY A 126 4.04 -33.42 -43.13
C GLY A 126 5.10 -33.76 -42.10
N LEU A 127 5.09 -33.04 -40.96
CA LEU A 127 5.92 -33.37 -39.80
C LEU A 127 5.48 -34.71 -39.17
N PRO A 128 6.42 -35.55 -38.68
CA PRO A 128 6.07 -36.75 -37.92
C PRO A 128 5.28 -36.37 -36.66
N LEU A 129 4.30 -37.20 -36.30
CA LEU A 129 3.47 -37.03 -35.11
C LEU A 129 3.99 -37.94 -34.00
N VAL A 130 4.37 -37.36 -32.87
CA VAL A 130 4.70 -38.09 -31.65
C VAL A 130 3.50 -38.02 -30.72
N ARG A 131 2.87 -39.17 -30.47
CA ARG A 131 1.69 -39.30 -29.61
C ARG A 131 2.11 -39.90 -28.27
N VAL A 132 1.85 -39.20 -27.18
CA VAL A 132 2.04 -39.68 -25.81
C VAL A 132 0.66 -39.89 -25.19
N VAL A 133 0.30 -41.14 -24.94
CA VAL A 133 -0.99 -41.51 -24.34
C VAL A 133 -0.75 -41.87 -22.88
N VAL A 134 -1.54 -41.26 -21.99
CA VAL A 134 -1.44 -41.45 -20.54
C VAL A 134 -2.76 -41.98 -20.00
N GLU A 135 -2.68 -43.11 -19.32
CA GLU A 135 -3.74 -43.64 -18.47
C GLU A 135 -3.30 -43.41 -17.01
N PRO A 136 -3.81 -42.36 -16.34
CA PRO A 136 -3.26 -41.93 -15.04
C PRO A 136 -3.46 -42.96 -13.92
N GLY A 137 -4.55 -43.75 -14.00
CA GLY A 137 -4.95 -44.63 -12.91
C GLY A 137 -5.47 -43.86 -11.67
N PRO A 138 -5.66 -44.56 -10.54
CA PRO A 138 -5.98 -43.93 -9.26
C PRO A 138 -4.84 -43.02 -8.80
N ARG A 139 -5.22 -41.98 -8.07
CA ARG A 139 -4.27 -41.04 -7.48
C ARG A 139 -3.98 -41.46 -6.04
N THR A 140 -2.70 -41.42 -5.68
CA THR A 140 -2.24 -41.67 -4.31
C THR A 140 -2.90 -40.71 -3.35
N VAL A 141 -3.46 -41.25 -2.27
CA VAL A 141 -4.07 -40.49 -1.18
C VAL A 141 -3.23 -40.61 0.09
N VAL A 142 -3.15 -39.52 0.85
CA VAL A 142 -2.49 -39.50 2.16
C VAL A 142 -3.32 -40.35 3.13
N ALA A 143 -2.77 -41.47 3.58
CA ALA A 143 -3.44 -42.38 4.50
C ALA A 143 -3.04 -42.10 5.96
N GLU A 144 -1.80 -41.68 6.17
CA GLU A 144 -1.24 -41.43 7.50
C GLU A 144 -0.33 -40.19 7.46
N VAL A 145 -0.40 -39.39 8.52
CA VAL A 145 0.44 -38.22 8.72
C VAL A 145 0.92 -38.24 10.16
N ASP A 146 2.22 -38.40 10.34
CA ASP A 146 2.88 -38.34 11.63
C ASP A 146 3.92 -37.20 11.63
N VAL A 147 3.60 -36.14 12.37
CA VAL A 147 4.48 -34.98 12.53
C VAL A 147 4.86 -34.87 13.99
N GLN A 148 6.14 -35.08 14.25
CA GLN A 148 6.74 -35.09 15.57
C GLN A 148 7.79 -34.00 15.71
N ALA A 149 8.05 -33.63 16.96
CA ALA A 149 9.15 -32.75 17.32
C ALA A 149 10.04 -33.43 18.35
N ARG A 150 11.35 -33.20 18.25
CA ARG A 150 12.35 -33.55 19.26
C ARG A 150 13.08 -32.28 19.73
N GLY A 151 13.95 -32.47 20.72
CA GLY A 151 14.77 -31.40 21.27
C GLY A 151 14.06 -30.60 22.37
N PRO A 152 14.58 -29.40 22.71
CA PRO A 152 14.13 -28.61 23.85
C PRO A 152 12.63 -28.30 23.88
N LEU A 153 11.97 -28.10 22.73
CA LEU A 153 10.52 -27.91 22.68
C LEU A 153 9.76 -29.11 23.24
N LYS A 154 10.14 -30.32 22.81
CA LYS A 154 9.49 -31.56 23.26
C LYS A 154 9.76 -31.81 24.75
N GLN A 155 11.00 -31.58 25.19
CA GLN A 155 11.39 -31.71 26.59
C GLN A 155 10.61 -30.76 27.50
N ALA A 156 10.47 -29.49 27.10
CA ALA A 156 9.69 -28.50 27.86
C ALA A 156 8.21 -28.88 27.93
N ALA A 157 7.63 -29.38 26.82
CA ALA A 157 6.25 -29.85 26.80
C ALA A 157 6.03 -31.07 27.71
N ASP A 158 6.96 -32.02 27.71
CA ASP A 158 6.93 -33.19 28.60
C ASP A 158 7.07 -32.80 30.08
N GLY A 159 7.81 -31.72 30.36
CA GLY A 159 7.89 -31.07 31.67
C GLY A 159 6.66 -30.27 32.08
N GLY A 160 5.62 -30.20 31.23
CA GLY A 160 4.36 -29.51 31.53
C GLY A 160 4.33 -28.02 31.17
N ASP A 161 5.29 -27.51 30.41
CA ASP A 161 5.28 -26.12 29.95
C ASP A 161 4.09 -25.85 29.01
N ALA A 162 3.17 -24.99 29.44
CA ALA A 162 1.95 -24.70 28.70
C ALA A 162 2.21 -24.00 27.35
N ALA A 163 3.28 -23.22 27.22
CA ALA A 163 3.65 -22.57 25.96
C ALA A 163 4.23 -23.59 24.97
N ALA A 164 5.09 -24.49 25.42
CA ALA A 164 5.63 -25.59 24.62
C ALA A 164 4.53 -26.54 24.14
N LEU A 165 3.58 -26.90 25.02
CA LEU A 165 2.40 -27.70 24.66
C LEU A 165 1.56 -27.00 23.57
N ARG A 166 1.32 -25.69 23.70
CA ARG A 166 0.63 -24.91 22.65
C ARG A 166 1.40 -24.89 21.34
N SER A 167 2.72 -24.73 21.36
CA SER A 167 3.56 -24.75 20.16
C SER A 167 3.52 -26.11 19.46
N LEU A 168 3.57 -27.23 20.19
CA LEU A 168 3.42 -28.57 19.62
C LEU A 168 2.03 -28.81 19.04
N GLN A 169 0.98 -28.35 19.73
CA GLN A 169 -0.37 -28.44 19.20
C GLN A 169 -0.55 -27.57 17.95
N ALA A 170 0.03 -26.37 17.92
CA ALA A 170 0.03 -25.49 16.76
C ALA A 170 0.76 -26.13 15.58
N LEU A 171 1.91 -26.77 15.81
CA LEU A 171 2.67 -27.49 14.79
C LEU A 171 1.83 -28.61 14.13
N ARG A 172 1.10 -29.39 14.92
CA ARG A 172 0.22 -30.45 14.40
C ARG A 172 -1.02 -29.89 13.69
N SER A 173 -1.68 -28.89 14.27
CA SER A 173 -2.92 -28.32 13.73
C SER A 173 -2.72 -27.45 12.49
N ARG A 174 -1.54 -26.83 12.34
CA ARG A 174 -1.18 -26.03 11.16
C ARG A 174 -0.56 -26.86 10.03
N TRP A 175 -0.34 -28.15 10.23
CA TRP A 175 0.22 -29.02 9.19
C TRP A 175 -0.71 -29.03 7.96
N PRO A 176 -0.26 -28.55 6.78
CA PRO A 176 -1.16 -28.29 5.66
C PRO A 176 -1.74 -29.54 4.97
N MET A 177 -1.11 -30.71 5.11
CA MET A 177 -1.53 -31.93 4.42
C MET A 177 -2.29 -32.88 5.35
N GLY A 178 -3.60 -32.96 5.16
CA GLY A 178 -4.48 -33.83 5.94
C GLY A 178 -4.60 -35.26 5.37
N VAL A 179 -4.98 -36.20 6.24
CA VAL A 179 -5.40 -37.54 5.81
C VAL A 179 -6.60 -37.45 4.86
N GLY A 180 -6.60 -38.26 3.81
CA GLY A 180 -7.62 -38.29 2.75
C GLY A 180 -7.37 -37.32 1.59
N GLN A 181 -6.38 -36.44 1.69
CA GLN A 181 -6.03 -35.54 0.60
C GLN A 181 -5.17 -36.25 -0.48
N PRO A 182 -5.24 -35.81 -1.75
CA PRO A 182 -4.32 -36.29 -2.77
C PRO A 182 -2.86 -35.98 -2.44
N PHE A 183 -1.95 -36.93 -2.67
CA PHE A 183 -0.52 -36.69 -2.49
C PHE A 183 0.06 -35.95 -3.70
N ARG A 184 0.88 -34.91 -3.42
CA ARG A 184 1.73 -34.22 -4.38
C ARG A 184 3.07 -33.88 -3.72
N GLN A 185 4.16 -34.06 -4.45
CA GLN A 185 5.50 -33.76 -3.94
C GLN A 185 5.69 -32.27 -3.65
N ALA A 186 5.07 -31.40 -4.44
CA ALA A 186 5.08 -29.95 -4.22
C ALA A 186 4.37 -29.55 -2.92
N ASP A 187 3.24 -30.19 -2.60
CA ASP A 187 2.48 -29.94 -1.38
C ASP A 187 3.25 -30.44 -0.15
N TRP A 188 3.90 -31.60 -0.24
CA TRP A 188 4.81 -32.11 0.80
C TRP A 188 5.96 -31.15 1.10
N SER A 189 6.59 -30.63 0.04
CA SER A 189 7.71 -29.69 0.18
C SER A 189 7.24 -28.36 0.78
N SER A 190 6.06 -27.89 0.37
CA SER A 190 5.44 -26.68 0.91
C SER A 190 5.04 -26.83 2.38
N ALA A 191 4.48 -27.99 2.76
CA ALA A 191 4.11 -28.30 4.14
C ALA A 191 5.32 -28.33 5.07
N LYS A 192 6.43 -28.94 4.63
CA LYS A 192 7.70 -28.93 5.35
C LYS A 192 8.24 -27.51 5.55
N ASN A 193 8.27 -26.71 4.47
CA ASN A 193 8.78 -25.34 4.55
C ASN A 193 7.90 -24.46 5.46
N ALA A 194 6.58 -24.53 5.32
CA ALA A 194 5.65 -23.75 6.14
C ALA A 194 5.75 -24.11 7.63
N THR A 195 5.92 -25.40 7.95
CA THR A 195 6.08 -25.87 9.34
C THR A 195 7.40 -25.38 9.94
N LEU A 196 8.48 -25.45 9.16
CA LEU A 196 9.80 -24.98 9.59
C LEU A 196 9.81 -23.47 9.84
N ILE A 197 9.29 -22.69 8.88
CA ILE A 197 9.14 -21.23 8.99
C ILE A 197 8.28 -20.86 10.19
N GLY A 198 7.16 -21.55 10.40
CA GLY A 198 6.28 -21.30 11.54
C GLY A 198 7.00 -21.50 12.88
N LEU A 199 7.79 -22.57 13.00
CA LEU A 199 8.55 -22.85 14.22
C LEU A 199 9.70 -21.85 14.43
N GLN A 200 10.41 -21.52 13.35
CA GLN A 200 11.46 -20.49 13.35
C GLN A 200 10.89 -19.14 13.80
N GLY A 201 9.78 -18.70 13.22
CA GLY A 201 9.12 -17.45 13.58
C GLY A 201 8.54 -17.41 15.00
N ASP A 202 8.18 -18.57 15.56
CA ASP A 202 7.58 -18.73 16.89
C ASP A 202 8.63 -19.04 17.98
N GLY A 203 9.88 -18.61 17.83
CA GLY A 203 10.88 -18.61 18.92
C GLY A 203 12.03 -19.60 18.77
N TYR A 204 12.07 -20.40 17.70
CA TYR A 204 13.04 -21.48 17.50
C TYR A 204 13.81 -21.29 16.19
N PRO A 205 14.61 -20.22 16.03
CA PRO A 205 15.26 -19.88 14.77
C PRO A 205 16.27 -20.94 14.29
N ALA A 206 16.80 -21.75 15.21
CA ALA A 206 17.70 -22.87 14.90
C ALA A 206 16.97 -24.18 14.52
N ALA A 207 15.63 -24.16 14.40
CA ALA A 207 14.87 -25.35 14.04
C ALA A 207 15.30 -25.90 12.68
N SER A 208 15.32 -27.22 12.56
CA SER A 208 15.72 -27.94 11.34
C SER A 208 15.01 -29.29 11.24
N TRP A 209 14.98 -29.88 10.04
CA TRP A 209 14.44 -31.23 9.86
C TRP A 209 15.47 -32.27 10.27
N ALA A 210 15.11 -33.12 11.24
CA ALA A 210 15.93 -34.28 11.62
C ALA A 210 15.70 -35.45 10.66
N GLU A 211 14.44 -35.70 10.30
CA GLU A 211 14.05 -36.77 9.38
C GLU A 211 12.76 -36.41 8.65
N THR A 212 12.68 -36.70 7.36
CA THR A 212 11.45 -36.52 6.58
C THR A 212 11.32 -37.64 5.56
N THR A 213 10.23 -38.39 5.61
CA THR A 213 9.99 -39.54 4.74
C THR A 213 8.55 -39.49 4.21
N ALA A 214 8.40 -39.56 2.89
CA ALA A 214 7.13 -39.79 2.23
C ALA A 214 7.17 -41.18 1.59
N ARG A 215 6.52 -42.16 2.21
CA ARG A 215 6.47 -43.53 1.71
C ARG A 215 5.21 -43.69 0.88
N ILE A 216 5.37 -44.09 -0.39
CA ILE A 216 4.26 -44.31 -1.31
C ILE A 216 4.13 -45.81 -1.57
N GLU A 217 2.97 -46.36 -1.25
CA GLU A 217 2.61 -47.76 -1.48
C GLU A 217 1.86 -47.88 -2.79
N ALA A 218 2.57 -48.24 -3.87
CA ALA A 218 1.97 -48.39 -5.18
C ALA A 218 0.86 -49.47 -5.24
N ALA A 219 0.90 -50.50 -4.38
CA ALA A 219 -0.12 -51.55 -4.39
C ALA A 219 -1.51 -51.07 -3.90
N THR A 220 -1.54 -50.00 -3.09
CA THR A 220 -2.77 -49.52 -2.42
C THR A 220 -3.11 -48.08 -2.76
N ASP A 221 -2.25 -47.39 -3.53
CA ASP A 221 -2.33 -45.96 -3.83
C ASP A 221 -2.39 -45.11 -2.54
N ARG A 222 -1.58 -45.49 -1.54
CA ARG A 222 -1.53 -44.81 -0.24
C ARG A 222 -0.17 -44.19 0.03
N ALA A 223 -0.18 -43.00 0.63
CA ALA A 223 1.01 -42.34 1.13
C ALA A 223 0.99 -42.27 2.67
N SER A 224 2.10 -42.67 3.29
CA SER A 224 2.38 -42.43 4.71
C SER A 224 3.47 -41.37 4.83
N LEU A 225 3.13 -40.27 5.49
CA LEU A 225 4.01 -39.11 5.65
C LEU A 225 4.55 -39.08 7.09
N TYR A 226 5.88 -39.06 7.22
CA TYR A 226 6.57 -38.95 8.49
C TYR A 226 7.52 -37.75 8.47
N ALA A 227 7.42 -36.88 9.47
CA ALA A 227 8.27 -35.71 9.61
C ALA A 227 8.68 -35.52 11.08
N LEU A 228 9.98 -35.53 11.34
CA LEU A 228 10.56 -35.26 12.65
C LEU A 228 11.36 -33.95 12.59
N VAL A 229 10.84 -32.92 13.26
CA VAL A 229 11.55 -31.64 13.39
C VAL A 229 12.42 -31.65 14.65
N ASP A 230 13.65 -31.15 14.53
CA ASP A 230 14.46 -30.75 15.66
C ASP A 230 14.18 -29.27 15.95
N SER A 231 13.62 -28.97 17.12
CA SER A 231 13.25 -27.58 17.43
C SER A 231 14.48 -26.71 17.67
N GLY A 232 15.61 -27.26 18.10
CA GLY A 232 16.63 -26.46 18.78
C GLY A 232 16.10 -25.80 20.06
N PRO A 233 16.93 -24.99 20.75
CA PRO A 233 16.52 -24.29 21.96
C PRO A 233 15.56 -23.13 21.65
N LEU A 234 14.83 -22.69 22.67
CA LEU A 234 14.03 -21.47 22.60
C LEU A 234 14.94 -20.26 22.73
N PHE A 235 14.84 -19.30 21.80
CA PHE A 235 15.69 -18.12 21.81
C PHE A 235 15.04 -16.97 22.60
N HIS A 236 15.86 -16.27 23.37
CA HIS A 236 15.54 -15.00 24.01
C HIS A 236 16.44 -13.90 23.46
N VAL A 237 15.88 -12.71 23.33
CA VAL A 237 16.59 -11.54 22.81
C VAL A 237 17.65 -11.09 23.82
N GLY A 238 18.91 -11.04 23.40
CA GLY A 238 20.03 -10.54 24.18
C GLY A 238 20.26 -9.03 24.03
N GLU A 239 21.53 -8.65 23.99
CA GLU A 239 21.95 -7.27 23.77
C GLU A 239 21.62 -6.81 22.33
N LEU A 240 21.07 -5.60 22.21
CA LEU A 240 20.85 -4.95 20.91
C LEU A 240 22.06 -4.10 20.50
N ARG A 241 22.77 -4.57 19.47
CA ARG A 241 23.90 -3.88 18.84
C ARG A 241 23.40 -3.06 17.65
N VAL A 242 23.68 -1.76 17.66
CA VAL A 242 23.23 -0.84 16.61
C VAL A 242 24.42 -0.39 15.76
N GLU A 243 24.34 -0.62 14.46
CA GLU A 243 25.37 -0.30 13.47
C GLU A 243 24.83 0.69 12.41
N GLY A 244 25.72 1.53 11.86
CA GLY A 244 25.40 2.44 10.75
C GLY A 244 24.86 3.81 11.14
N LEU A 245 24.66 4.08 12.45
CA LEU A 245 24.38 5.43 12.94
C LEU A 245 25.61 6.33 12.77
N GLN A 246 25.38 7.53 12.23
CA GLN A 246 26.41 8.54 12.00
C GLN A 246 26.06 9.86 12.71
N ARG A 247 24.80 10.30 12.61
CA ARG A 247 24.36 11.61 13.11
C ARG A 247 23.34 11.48 14.23
N TYR A 248 22.58 10.40 14.27
CA TYR A 248 21.51 10.21 15.26
C TYR A 248 22.00 9.45 16.48
N ARG A 249 21.33 9.68 17.61
CA ARG A 249 21.61 8.96 18.84
C ARG A 249 21.05 7.53 18.80
N PRO A 250 21.65 6.55 19.50
CA PRO A 250 21.15 5.17 19.53
C PRO A 250 19.68 5.04 19.95
N GLU A 251 19.17 5.95 20.78
CA GLU A 251 17.79 5.93 21.24
C GLU A 251 16.78 6.13 20.11
N ALA A 252 17.15 6.81 19.01
CA ALA A 252 16.29 6.96 17.84
C ALA A 252 15.93 5.62 17.19
N VAL A 253 16.80 4.63 17.36
CA VAL A 253 16.59 3.24 16.93
C VAL A 253 15.95 2.42 18.04
N ARG A 254 16.53 2.45 19.26
CA ARG A 254 16.07 1.63 20.38
C ARG A 254 14.61 1.88 20.75
N ASN A 255 14.15 3.14 20.69
CA ASN A 255 12.77 3.50 21.01
C ASN A 255 11.74 3.03 19.98
N LEU A 256 12.19 2.60 18.79
CA LEU A 256 11.35 2.02 17.75
C LEU A 256 11.32 0.50 17.79
N ALA A 257 12.23 -0.14 18.53
CA ALA A 257 12.22 -1.59 18.72
C ALA A 257 10.91 -2.05 19.38
N THR A 258 10.36 -3.16 18.88
CA THR A 258 9.12 -3.77 19.38
C THR A 258 9.38 -4.92 20.36
N PHE A 259 10.66 -5.20 20.64
CA PHE A 259 11.15 -6.22 21.54
C PHE A 259 12.07 -5.60 22.60
N GLY A 260 12.25 -6.31 23.71
CA GLY A 260 13.19 -5.95 24.78
C GLY A 260 14.17 -7.07 25.08
N THR A 261 15.30 -6.74 25.70
CA THR A 261 16.25 -7.74 26.20
C THR A 261 15.55 -8.68 27.20
N GLY A 262 15.81 -9.98 27.08
CA GLY A 262 15.17 -11.07 27.83
C GLY A 262 13.81 -11.51 27.30
N SER A 263 13.21 -10.80 26.32
CA SER A 263 11.94 -11.24 25.73
C SER A 263 12.14 -12.45 24.81
N ARG A 264 11.11 -13.30 24.68
CA ARG A 264 11.12 -14.42 23.74
C ARG A 264 11.31 -13.90 22.31
N TYR A 265 12.19 -14.55 21.54
CA TYR A 265 12.36 -14.25 20.13
C TYR A 265 11.03 -14.39 19.36
N SER A 266 10.78 -13.43 18.47
CA SER A 266 9.69 -13.47 17.51
C SER A 266 10.15 -12.77 16.23
N GLU A 267 10.10 -13.48 15.11
CA GLU A 267 10.45 -12.91 13.81
C GLU A 267 9.54 -11.73 13.48
N LYS A 268 8.25 -11.82 13.82
CA LYS A 268 7.30 -10.72 13.67
C LYS A 268 7.76 -9.45 14.40
N ALA A 269 8.31 -9.57 15.61
CA ALA A 269 8.81 -8.40 16.33
C ALA A 269 10.01 -7.75 15.61
N LEU A 270 10.91 -8.54 15.04
CA LEU A 270 12.03 -8.01 14.25
C LEU A 270 11.53 -7.29 12.99
N LEU A 271 10.59 -7.88 12.26
CA LEU A 271 9.97 -7.30 11.06
C LEU A 271 9.19 -6.02 11.39
N ASP A 272 8.38 -6.02 12.44
CA ASP A 272 7.65 -4.84 12.90
C ASP A 272 8.62 -3.70 13.29
N THR A 273 9.80 -4.04 13.83
CA THR A 273 10.87 -3.06 14.14
C THR A 273 11.47 -2.49 12.86
N GLN A 274 11.78 -3.32 11.86
CA GLN A 274 12.27 -2.87 10.56
C GLN A 274 11.27 -1.92 9.89
N GLU A 275 9.97 -2.27 9.89
CA GLU A 275 8.92 -1.43 9.33
C GLU A 275 8.81 -0.08 10.06
N ARG A 276 8.85 -0.07 11.40
CA ARG A 276 8.82 1.17 12.20
C ARG A 276 10.01 2.07 11.91
N LEU A 277 11.20 1.51 11.73
CA LEU A 277 12.40 2.27 11.37
C LEU A 277 12.26 2.89 9.98
N ALA A 278 11.77 2.14 9.00
CA ALA A 278 11.50 2.66 7.66
C ALA A 278 10.44 3.77 7.68
N ARG A 279 9.32 3.57 8.38
CA ARG A 279 8.23 4.55 8.51
C ARG A 279 8.60 5.80 9.32
N SER A 280 9.63 5.73 10.18
CA SER A 280 10.06 6.88 10.99
C SER A 280 10.47 8.11 10.17
N GLY A 281 10.84 7.89 8.90
CA GLY A 281 11.38 8.91 8.01
C GLY A 281 12.79 9.36 8.39
N LEU A 282 13.49 8.63 9.26
CA LEU A 282 14.88 8.89 9.65
C LEU A 282 15.89 8.02 8.87
N PHE A 283 15.48 6.83 8.43
CA PHE A 283 16.36 5.83 7.81
C PHE A 283 15.86 5.45 6.41
N GLU A 284 16.80 5.19 5.50
CA GLU A 284 16.53 4.70 4.13
C GLU A 284 16.10 3.24 4.16
N GLY A 285 16.68 2.48 5.08
CA GLY A 285 16.34 1.09 5.36
C GLY A 285 16.93 0.66 6.70
N ALA A 286 16.39 -0.44 7.21
CA ALA A 286 16.85 -1.10 8.43
C ALA A 286 16.82 -2.62 8.23
N VAL A 287 17.84 -3.30 8.73
CA VAL A 287 17.93 -4.75 8.77
C VAL A 287 18.14 -5.15 10.22
N VAL A 288 17.30 -6.06 10.72
CA VAL A 288 17.37 -6.55 12.10
C VAL A 288 17.58 -8.06 12.02
N GLU A 289 18.71 -8.53 12.52
CA GLU A 289 19.15 -9.91 12.45
C GLU A 289 19.44 -10.44 13.86
N ILE A 290 19.16 -11.73 14.06
CA ILE A 290 19.57 -12.50 15.24
C ILE A 290 20.45 -13.65 14.76
N ASP A 291 21.53 -13.92 15.47
CA ASP A 291 22.39 -15.08 15.18
C ASP A 291 21.71 -16.36 15.73
N PRO A 292 21.34 -17.35 14.89
CA PRO A 292 20.65 -18.56 15.32
C PRO A 292 21.60 -19.60 15.95
N ASP A 293 22.69 -19.17 16.58
CA ASP A 293 23.62 -20.06 17.30
C ASP A 293 22.99 -20.58 18.62
N PRO A 294 22.75 -21.90 18.74
CA PRO A 294 22.19 -22.51 19.96
C PRO A 294 23.00 -22.23 21.23
N ALA A 295 24.30 -21.94 21.13
CA ALA A 295 25.15 -21.62 22.29
C ALA A 295 24.74 -20.30 22.98
N HIS A 296 24.06 -19.42 22.25
CA HIS A 296 23.63 -18.11 22.74
C HIS A 296 22.11 -18.00 22.92
N ALA A 297 21.37 -19.12 22.89
CA ALA A 297 19.91 -19.11 22.86
C ALA A 297 19.24 -18.36 24.02
N ASP A 298 19.81 -18.41 25.24
CA ASP A 298 19.24 -17.72 26.42
C ASP A 298 19.38 -16.19 26.36
N ALA A 299 20.29 -15.67 25.53
CA ALA A 299 20.56 -14.25 25.39
C ALA A 299 21.20 -13.93 24.03
N ALA A 300 20.49 -14.22 22.93
CA ALA A 300 21.03 -14.15 21.59
C ALA A 300 21.21 -12.68 21.14
N PRO A 301 22.43 -12.23 20.80
CA PRO A 301 22.67 -10.86 20.36
C PRO A 301 21.86 -10.52 19.11
N VAL A 302 21.23 -9.34 19.13
CA VAL A 302 20.50 -8.81 17.96
C VAL A 302 21.32 -7.70 17.34
N THR A 303 21.62 -7.83 16.05
CA THR A 303 22.33 -6.81 15.28
C THR A 303 21.34 -6.04 14.44
N LEU A 304 21.33 -4.73 14.61
CA LEU A 304 20.46 -3.82 13.89
C LEU A 304 21.31 -2.85 13.07
N ARG A 305 21.22 -3.00 11.75
CA ARG A 305 21.93 -2.18 10.77
C ARG A 305 20.98 -1.16 10.16
N VAL A 306 21.36 0.11 10.20
CA VAL A 306 20.57 1.20 9.58
C VAL A 306 21.42 2.01 8.61
N ARG A 307 20.74 2.58 7.62
CA ARG A 307 21.28 3.64 6.77
C ARG A 307 20.46 4.90 6.97
N GLU A 308 21.07 5.96 7.49
CA GLU A 308 20.37 7.22 7.75
C GLU A 308 20.02 7.98 6.46
N LEU A 309 18.83 8.57 6.39
CA LEU A 309 18.42 9.43 5.28
C LEU A 309 19.22 10.74 5.25
N PRO A 310 19.29 11.44 4.10
CA PRO A 310 19.87 12.77 4.02
C PRO A 310 19.22 13.73 5.03
N ARG A 311 20.05 14.51 5.74
CA ARG A 311 19.60 15.45 6.78
C ARG A 311 18.59 16.44 6.22
N HIS A 312 18.85 16.96 5.04
CA HIS A 312 18.01 17.92 4.36
C HIS A 312 17.36 17.29 3.14
N GLN A 313 16.08 17.56 2.96
CA GLN A 313 15.32 17.22 1.77
C GLN A 313 14.46 18.42 1.41
N ALA A 314 14.51 18.83 0.15
CA ALA A 314 13.57 19.78 -0.42
C ALA A 314 12.67 19.02 -1.41
N THR A 315 11.38 19.31 -1.40
CA THR A 315 10.39 18.71 -2.29
C THR A 315 9.60 19.83 -2.95
N PHE A 316 9.55 19.80 -4.27
CA PHE A 316 8.86 20.81 -5.07
C PHE A 316 7.57 20.20 -5.60
N GLY A 317 6.45 20.88 -5.39
CA GLY A 317 5.13 20.41 -5.80
C GLY A 317 4.48 21.39 -6.76
N LEU A 318 3.89 20.85 -7.82
CA LEU A 318 2.97 21.57 -8.70
C LEU A 318 1.62 20.89 -8.62
N GLY A 319 0.56 21.67 -8.48
CA GLY A 319 -0.79 21.14 -8.41
C GLY A 319 -1.82 22.04 -9.07
N TYR A 320 -2.91 21.42 -9.45
CA TYR A 320 -4.11 22.11 -9.90
C TYR A 320 -5.33 21.41 -9.29
N SER A 321 -6.25 22.19 -8.75
CA SER A 321 -7.60 21.71 -8.44
C SER A 321 -8.65 22.72 -8.90
N ASP A 322 -9.87 22.26 -9.15
CA ASP A 322 -11.00 23.15 -9.38
C ASP A 322 -11.36 23.96 -8.11
N ALA A 323 -10.96 23.45 -6.94
CA ALA A 323 -11.18 24.00 -5.61
C ALA A 323 -10.27 25.18 -5.26
N THR A 324 -8.97 25.07 -5.56
CA THR A 324 -7.94 26.04 -5.15
C THR A 324 -7.14 26.64 -6.32
N GLY A 325 -7.41 26.21 -7.55
CA GLY A 325 -6.71 26.65 -8.76
C GLY A 325 -5.31 26.07 -8.90
N GLN A 326 -4.43 26.78 -9.62
CA GLN A 326 -3.02 26.40 -9.70
C GLN A 326 -2.34 26.67 -8.35
N ARG A 327 -1.45 25.76 -7.96
CA ARG A 327 -0.61 25.90 -6.77
C ARG A 327 0.81 25.42 -7.02
N VAL A 328 1.74 26.10 -6.36
CA VAL A 328 3.15 25.68 -6.21
C VAL A 328 3.42 25.49 -4.74
N SER A 329 4.12 24.42 -4.37
CA SER A 329 4.56 24.21 -3.01
C SER A 329 6.04 23.89 -2.93
N VAL A 330 6.68 24.35 -1.85
CA VAL A 330 8.03 23.96 -1.47
C VAL A 330 7.96 23.42 -0.05
N GLU A 331 8.40 22.18 0.13
CA GLU A 331 8.57 21.57 1.45
C GLU A 331 10.05 21.36 1.73
N HIS A 332 10.53 21.83 2.88
CA HIS A 332 11.87 21.57 3.38
C HIS A 332 11.79 20.75 4.67
N THR A 333 12.44 19.59 4.66
CA THR A 333 12.60 18.75 5.85
C THR A 333 14.05 18.78 6.31
N ASN A 334 14.28 19.12 7.58
CA ASN A 334 15.55 18.96 8.29
C ASN A 334 15.39 17.92 9.39
N ARG A 335 15.93 16.72 9.20
CA ARG A 335 15.77 15.56 10.10
C ARG A 335 16.50 15.69 11.45
N ARG A 336 17.31 16.73 11.61
CA ARG A 336 18.02 17.07 12.85
C ARG A 336 18.23 18.58 12.92
N ALA A 337 17.15 19.32 13.18
CA ALA A 337 17.17 20.77 13.27
C ALA A 337 17.91 21.26 14.52
N PHE A 338 17.59 20.70 15.68
CA PHE A 338 18.21 20.99 16.96
C PHE A 338 18.00 19.81 17.93
N SER A 339 18.68 19.85 19.06
CA SER A 339 18.53 18.88 20.16
C SER A 339 18.00 19.60 21.39
N LEU A 340 16.90 19.12 21.97
CA LEU A 340 16.24 19.72 23.13
C LEU A 340 15.57 18.64 23.98
N LEU A 341 15.64 18.77 25.30
CA LEU A 341 15.07 17.81 26.28
C LEU A 341 15.51 16.36 26.01
N GLY A 342 16.78 16.16 25.66
CA GLY A 342 17.35 14.84 25.41
C GLY A 342 16.95 14.17 24.10
N SER A 343 16.21 14.85 23.21
CA SER A 343 15.79 14.33 21.90
C SER A 343 16.22 15.27 20.77
N ASP A 344 16.50 14.68 19.60
CA ASP A 344 16.70 15.44 18.36
C ASP A 344 15.35 15.77 17.72
N TRP A 345 15.25 16.89 17.02
CA TRP A 345 13.99 17.34 16.43
C TRP A 345 14.07 17.41 14.90
N VAL A 346 13.06 16.84 14.24
CA VAL A 346 12.80 17.00 12.82
C VAL A 346 11.99 18.27 12.62
N SER A 347 12.46 19.15 11.74
CA SER A 347 11.69 20.30 11.27
C SER A 347 11.17 20.04 9.87
N ARG A 348 9.90 20.31 9.62
CA ARG A 348 9.25 20.32 8.31
C ARG A 348 8.61 21.68 8.10
N THR A 349 9.05 22.39 7.08
CA THR A 349 8.46 23.68 6.69
C THR A 349 7.89 23.54 5.28
N LYS A 350 6.60 23.81 5.12
CA LYS A 350 5.91 23.79 3.83
C LYS A 350 5.31 25.16 3.53
N VAL A 351 5.65 25.69 2.36
CA VAL A 351 5.02 26.89 1.79
C VAL A 351 4.18 26.43 0.61
N GLU A 352 2.91 26.83 0.57
CA GLU A 352 2.01 26.62 -0.56
C GLU A 352 1.48 27.96 -1.03
N PHE A 353 1.65 28.24 -2.32
CA PHE A 353 1.20 29.45 -2.97
C PHE A 353 0.29 29.11 -4.14
N GLY A 354 -0.98 29.48 -4.02
CA GLY A 354 -1.98 29.42 -5.07
C GLY A 354 -2.83 30.69 -5.08
N ARG A 355 -3.71 30.79 -6.08
CA ARG A 355 -4.64 31.93 -6.22
C ARG A 355 -5.59 32.01 -5.02
N ASP A 356 -6.23 30.88 -4.71
CA ASP A 356 -7.32 30.81 -3.74
C ASP A 356 -6.84 30.28 -2.37
N LEU A 357 -5.69 29.59 -2.32
CA LEU A 357 -5.08 29.11 -1.09
C LEU A 357 -3.61 29.52 -1.00
N GLN A 358 -3.26 30.18 0.10
CA GLN A 358 -1.88 30.50 0.46
C GLN A 358 -1.65 30.00 1.89
N SER A 359 -0.58 29.24 2.11
CA SER A 359 -0.28 28.76 3.46
C SER A 359 1.21 28.57 3.73
N LEU A 360 1.57 28.77 4.99
CA LEU A 360 2.85 28.44 5.58
C LEU A 360 2.58 27.50 6.74
N GLU A 361 3.20 26.32 6.72
CA GLU A 361 3.15 25.32 7.78
C GLU A 361 4.58 25.02 8.26
N ALA A 362 4.77 24.99 9.57
CA ALA A 362 6.04 24.67 10.20
C ALA A 362 5.79 23.69 11.35
N ASP A 363 6.27 22.46 11.19
CA ASP A 363 6.14 21.39 12.17
C ASP A 363 7.50 20.99 12.73
N LEU A 364 7.53 20.76 14.03
CA LEU A 364 8.66 20.23 14.78
C LEU A 364 8.21 18.93 15.43
N LEU A 365 8.84 17.83 15.05
CA LEU A 365 8.60 16.52 15.64
C LEU A 365 9.88 16.02 16.31
N SER A 366 9.84 15.68 17.59
CA SER A 366 10.97 15.01 18.23
C SER A 366 11.28 13.68 17.54
N HIS A 367 12.49 13.16 17.72
CA HIS A 367 12.78 11.76 17.43
C HIS A 367 11.91 10.86 18.30
N PRO A 368 11.72 9.58 17.92
CA PRO A 368 10.93 8.63 18.68
C PRO A 368 11.39 8.56 20.14
N LEU A 369 10.44 8.73 21.05
CA LEU A 369 10.56 8.48 22.48
C LEU A 369 10.09 7.05 22.79
N GLU A 370 10.25 6.64 24.03
CA GLU A 370 9.76 5.36 24.51
C GLU A 370 8.29 5.10 24.11
N GLY A 371 8.01 3.88 23.65
CA GLY A 371 6.69 3.49 23.13
C GLY A 371 6.35 4.06 21.75
N GLY A 372 7.31 4.70 21.06
CA GLY A 372 7.18 5.25 19.72
C GLY A 372 6.54 6.65 19.64
N TRP A 373 6.26 7.27 20.79
CA TRP A 373 5.67 8.60 20.82
C TRP A 373 6.65 9.68 20.36
N ARG A 374 6.13 10.74 19.74
CA ARG A 374 6.90 11.91 19.32
C ARG A 374 6.22 13.15 19.84
N ASN A 375 6.97 14.05 20.46
CA ASN A 375 6.45 15.38 20.77
C ASN A 375 6.27 16.16 19.46
N LEU A 376 5.22 16.96 19.38
CA LEU A 376 4.85 17.78 18.24
C LEU A 376 4.67 19.22 18.67
N LEU A 377 5.30 20.15 17.97
CA LEU A 377 4.94 21.56 17.95
C LEU A 377 4.68 21.94 16.50
N GLY A 378 3.55 22.55 16.20
CA GLY A 378 3.17 22.89 14.83
C GLY A 378 2.58 24.28 14.76
N GLY A 379 2.84 24.98 13.67
CA GLY A 379 2.25 26.27 13.36
C GLY A 379 1.77 26.29 11.92
N ARG A 380 0.58 26.87 11.70
CA ARG A 380 0.03 27.08 10.36
C ARG A 380 -0.59 28.45 10.22
N ALA A 381 -0.12 29.23 9.25
CA ALA A 381 -0.76 30.46 8.81
C ALA A 381 -1.32 30.26 7.41
N GLN A 382 -2.57 30.66 7.18
CA GLN A 382 -3.19 30.49 5.86
C GLN A 382 -4.18 31.61 5.52
N ARG A 383 -4.33 31.86 4.22
CA ARG A 383 -5.41 32.63 3.59
C ARG A 383 -6.11 31.74 2.58
N GLU A 384 -7.41 31.59 2.73
CA GLU A 384 -8.27 30.83 1.82
C GLU A 384 -9.38 31.76 1.31
N ASP A 385 -9.63 31.73 0.00
CA ASP A 385 -10.66 32.52 -0.68
C ASP A 385 -11.61 31.54 -1.37
N THR A 386 -12.82 31.36 -0.85
CA THR A 386 -13.71 30.33 -1.35
C THR A 386 -15.18 30.70 -1.15
N ALA A 387 -15.95 30.55 -2.24
CA ALA A 387 -17.40 30.79 -2.28
C ALA A 387 -17.81 32.19 -1.76
N GLY A 388 -17.01 33.22 -2.06
CA GLY A 388 -17.28 34.60 -1.62
C GLY A 388 -16.89 34.89 -0.17
N THR A 389 -16.22 33.96 0.49
CA THR A 389 -15.70 34.10 1.86
C THR A 389 -14.18 34.02 1.86
N VAL A 390 -13.53 35.04 2.42
CA VAL A 390 -12.08 35.07 2.66
C VAL A 390 -11.81 34.75 4.12
N VAL A 391 -11.08 33.66 4.38
CA VAL A 391 -10.67 33.24 5.72
C VAL A 391 -9.17 33.41 5.86
N ARG A 392 -8.74 34.18 6.85
CA ARG A 392 -7.33 34.27 7.26
C ARG A 392 -7.19 33.67 8.64
N SER A 393 -6.39 32.62 8.78
CA SER A 393 -6.25 31.91 10.06
C SER A 393 -4.81 31.64 10.43
N ALA A 394 -4.54 31.66 11.73
CA ALA A 394 -3.29 31.21 12.34
C ALA A 394 -3.61 30.17 13.40
N ARG A 395 -2.88 29.04 13.37
CA ARG A 395 -3.00 27.92 14.30
C ARG A 395 -1.65 27.60 14.91
N LEU A 396 -1.64 27.32 16.20
CA LEU A 396 -0.48 26.78 16.92
C LEU A 396 -0.94 25.54 17.68
N ARG A 397 -0.24 24.42 17.47
CA ARG A 397 -0.52 23.13 18.12
C ARG A 397 0.68 22.65 18.91
N ALA A 398 0.43 22.08 20.08
CA ALA A 398 1.43 21.42 20.90
C ALA A 398 0.88 20.10 21.44
N GLY A 399 1.59 19.00 21.24
CA GLY A 399 1.05 17.68 21.55
C GLY A 399 2.02 16.53 21.35
N ARG A 400 1.45 15.34 21.18
CA ARG A 400 2.18 14.10 20.92
C ARG A 400 1.48 13.27 19.85
N SER A 401 2.30 12.63 19.01
CA SER A 401 1.85 11.69 17.98
C SER A 401 2.51 10.33 18.14
N VAL A 402 1.82 9.27 17.75
CA VAL A 402 2.39 7.93 17.61
C VAL A 402 1.78 7.27 16.37
N GLU A 403 2.64 6.74 15.53
CA GLU A 403 2.25 5.94 14.37
C GLU A 403 2.40 4.47 14.74
N ARG A 404 1.37 3.66 14.48
CA ARG A 404 1.41 2.21 14.70
C ARG A 404 1.03 1.48 13.41
N GLU A 405 1.14 0.16 13.44
CA GLU A 405 0.79 -0.71 12.32
C GLU A 405 -0.65 -0.46 11.84
N ARG A 406 -1.62 -0.43 12.77
CA ARG A 406 -3.05 -0.32 12.43
C ARG A 406 -3.68 1.04 12.70
N MET A 407 -3.21 1.77 13.72
CA MET A 407 -3.87 2.98 14.22
C MET A 407 -2.88 4.04 14.65
N ASP A 408 -2.93 5.19 13.98
CA ASP A 408 -2.19 6.39 14.34
C ASP A 408 -3.01 7.20 15.35
N ARG A 409 -2.31 7.84 16.30
CA ARG A 409 -2.92 8.70 17.31
C ARG A 409 -2.16 10.01 17.44
N LEU A 410 -2.89 11.11 17.47
CA LEU A 410 -2.38 12.45 17.72
C LEU A 410 -3.23 13.13 18.81
N VAL A 411 -2.59 13.58 19.88
CA VAL A 411 -3.22 14.29 21.01
C VAL A 411 -2.54 15.63 21.17
N PHE A 412 -3.28 16.73 21.15
CA PHE A 412 -2.68 18.07 21.15
C PHE A 412 -3.61 19.14 21.71
N ALA A 413 -3.03 20.18 22.30
CA ALA A 413 -3.70 21.44 22.52
C ALA A 413 -3.50 22.33 21.27
N GLU A 414 -4.53 23.10 20.91
CA GLU A 414 -4.50 24.01 19.76
C GLU A 414 -5.05 25.39 20.15
N LEU A 415 -4.29 26.42 19.81
CA LEU A 415 -4.73 27.81 19.78
C LEU A 415 -4.98 28.20 18.33
N GLU A 416 -6.16 28.72 18.03
CA GLU A 416 -6.53 29.18 16.71
C GLU A 416 -7.08 30.61 16.75
N GLN A 417 -6.75 31.39 15.72
CA GLN A 417 -7.40 32.64 15.39
C GLN A 417 -7.83 32.61 13.92
N ALA A 418 -9.07 32.99 13.62
CA ALA A 418 -9.59 33.13 12.27
C ALA A 418 -10.29 34.48 12.09
N SER A 419 -9.91 35.20 11.04
CA SER A 419 -10.67 36.35 10.53
C SER A 419 -11.42 35.89 9.28
N THR A 420 -12.74 35.93 9.37
CA THR A 420 -13.65 35.54 8.29
C THR A 420 -14.30 36.78 7.71
N GLN A 421 -14.20 36.95 6.39
CA GLN A 421 -14.84 38.05 5.68
C GLN A 421 -15.80 37.46 4.65
N THR A 422 -17.09 37.75 4.82
CA THR A 422 -18.16 37.32 3.92
C THR A 422 -18.92 38.57 3.47
N GLY A 423 -18.73 38.97 2.21
CA GLY A 423 -19.18 40.27 1.73
C GLY A 423 -18.53 41.43 2.49
N SER A 424 -19.35 42.32 3.07
CA SER A 424 -18.91 43.46 3.89
C SER A 424 -18.72 43.11 5.38
N ILE A 425 -19.18 41.93 5.81
CA ILE A 425 -19.13 41.52 7.22
C ILE A 425 -17.78 40.89 7.50
N ARG A 426 -17.16 41.29 8.62
CA ARG A 426 -15.91 40.72 9.11
C ARG A 426 -16.06 40.25 10.55
N ASP A 427 -15.85 38.96 10.76
CA ASP A 427 -15.78 38.35 12.08
C ASP A 427 -14.33 37.98 12.41
N LEU A 428 -13.96 38.18 13.67
CA LEU A 428 -12.69 37.73 14.24
C LEU A 428 -13.02 36.82 15.40
N SER A 429 -12.70 35.54 15.23
CA SER A 429 -12.93 34.50 16.22
C SER A 429 -11.61 33.82 16.60
N ARG A 430 -11.55 33.35 17.85
CA ARG A 430 -10.43 32.62 18.44
C ARG A 430 -10.94 31.38 19.15
N ALA A 431 -10.11 30.35 19.24
CA ALA A 431 -10.41 29.16 20.03
C ALA A 431 -9.16 28.62 20.71
N LEU A 432 -9.33 28.08 21.91
CA LEU A 432 -8.36 27.22 22.59
C LEU A 432 -9.04 25.88 22.84
N SER A 433 -8.42 24.80 22.37
CA SER A 433 -9.01 23.45 22.47
C SER A 433 -7.98 22.37 22.76
N GLY A 434 -8.44 21.29 23.41
CA GLY A 434 -7.73 20.01 23.46
C GLY A 434 -8.34 19.05 22.44
N ASN A 435 -7.50 18.34 21.70
CA ASN A 435 -7.89 17.54 20.53
C ASN A 435 -7.29 16.13 20.55
N LEU A 436 -8.04 15.18 20.01
CA LEU A 436 -7.65 13.79 19.77
C LEU A 436 -8.02 13.42 18.33
N HIS A 437 -7.02 13.09 17.53
CA HIS A 437 -7.16 12.55 16.19
C HIS A 437 -6.72 11.08 16.17
N LEU A 438 -7.58 10.22 15.64
CA LEU A 438 -7.33 8.80 15.44
C LEU A 438 -7.47 8.47 13.96
N VAL A 439 -6.51 7.73 13.40
CA VAL A 439 -6.59 7.25 12.02
C VAL A 439 -6.26 5.77 11.97
N ARG A 440 -7.24 4.95 11.60
CA ARG A 440 -7.05 3.51 11.33
C ARG A 440 -7.00 3.28 9.83
N ARG A 441 -5.99 2.56 9.35
CA ARG A 441 -5.86 2.17 7.95
C ARG A 441 -5.65 0.66 7.86
N ASP A 442 -6.48 0.01 7.07
CA ASP A 442 -6.39 -1.40 6.72
C ASP A 442 -6.62 -1.48 5.21
N LEU A 443 -5.57 -1.19 4.45
CA LEU A 443 -5.61 -0.99 3.01
C LEU A 443 -4.53 -1.86 2.35
N ASP A 444 -4.83 -2.39 1.17
CA ASP A 444 -3.86 -3.09 0.33
C ASP A 444 -2.75 -2.17 -0.20
N SER A 445 -3.07 -0.90 -0.44
CA SER A 445 -2.11 0.14 -0.81
C SER A 445 -2.53 1.50 -0.27
N VAL A 446 -1.59 2.28 0.25
CA VAL A 446 -1.85 3.63 0.77
C VAL A 446 -2.08 4.64 -0.36
N LEU A 447 -1.34 4.49 -1.48
CA LEU A 447 -1.41 5.41 -2.61
C LEU A 447 -2.54 5.05 -3.58
N LEU A 448 -2.77 3.75 -3.81
CA LEU A 448 -3.71 3.24 -4.80
C LEU A 448 -4.59 2.13 -4.20
N PRO A 449 -5.42 2.43 -3.19
CA PRO A 449 -6.23 1.43 -2.50
C PRO A 449 -7.25 0.78 -3.44
N THR A 450 -7.33 -0.55 -3.42
CA THR A 450 -8.36 -1.32 -4.13
C THR A 450 -9.18 -2.22 -3.20
N ARG A 451 -8.67 -2.50 -2.00
CA ARG A 451 -9.30 -3.34 -0.99
C ARG A 451 -9.03 -2.81 0.40
N GLY A 452 -10.06 -2.86 1.25
CA GLY A 452 -9.93 -2.57 2.67
C GLY A 452 -10.69 -1.31 3.06
N ASN A 453 -10.29 -0.64 4.12
CA ASN A 453 -10.96 0.55 4.61
C ASN A 453 -10.03 1.48 5.41
N SER A 454 -10.40 2.75 5.48
CA SER A 454 -9.78 3.74 6.35
C SER A 454 -10.84 4.46 7.18
N LEU A 455 -10.52 4.69 8.45
CA LEU A 455 -11.36 5.42 9.39
C LEU A 455 -10.54 6.55 10.00
N SER A 456 -11.05 7.77 9.92
CA SER A 456 -10.51 8.93 10.62
C SER A 456 -11.55 9.47 11.59
N LEU A 457 -11.14 9.72 12.83
CA LEU A 457 -11.95 10.33 13.88
C LEU A 457 -11.19 11.53 14.45
N GLU A 458 -11.79 12.71 14.38
CA GLU A 458 -11.31 13.94 14.99
C GLU A 458 -12.28 14.36 16.08
N SER A 459 -11.77 14.61 17.28
CA SER A 459 -12.55 15.10 18.40
C SER A 459 -11.81 16.22 19.11
N GLY A 460 -12.54 17.22 19.59
CA GLY A 460 -11.95 18.33 20.33
C GLY A 460 -12.97 19.03 21.21
N ALA A 461 -12.50 19.67 22.27
CA ALA A 461 -13.33 20.51 23.13
C ALA A 461 -12.52 21.69 23.65
N GLY A 462 -13.19 22.82 23.84
CA GLY A 462 -12.49 24.06 24.12
C GLY A 462 -13.42 25.23 24.42
N PHE A 463 -12.84 26.42 24.36
CA PHE A 463 -13.54 27.68 24.54
C PHE A 463 -13.24 28.58 23.34
N ALA A 464 -14.28 29.26 22.86
CA ALA A 464 -14.21 30.16 21.72
C ALA A 464 -14.56 31.60 22.15
N TRP A 465 -13.90 32.54 21.49
CA TRP A 465 -14.14 33.98 21.64
C TRP A 465 -14.42 34.59 20.28
N SER A 466 -15.40 35.49 20.20
CA SER A 466 -15.72 36.24 18.99
C SER A 466 -15.90 37.73 19.32
N ASN A 467 -15.64 38.59 18.35
CA ASN A 467 -15.92 40.01 18.45
C ASN A 467 -17.35 40.38 18.02
N THR A 468 -18.04 39.51 17.28
CA THR A 468 -19.40 39.76 16.77
C THR A 468 -20.47 38.87 17.39
N ALA A 469 -20.07 37.83 18.11
CA ALA A 469 -20.96 36.82 18.69
C ALA A 469 -20.57 36.51 20.14
N ALA A 470 -21.38 35.68 20.83
CA ALA A 470 -21.11 35.34 22.22
C ALA A 470 -19.87 34.45 22.34
N ASN A 471 -19.17 34.57 23.48
CA ASN A 471 -18.08 33.67 23.84
C ASN A 471 -18.64 32.43 24.54
N GLY A 472 -18.01 31.27 24.40
CA GLY A 472 -18.52 30.08 25.05
C GLY A 472 -17.72 28.81 24.83
N ALA A 473 -18.05 27.80 25.62
CA ALA A 473 -17.52 26.45 25.45
C ALA A 473 -18.08 25.79 24.20
N PHE A 474 -17.26 24.97 23.55
CA PHE A 474 -17.66 24.15 22.42
C PHE A 474 -17.00 22.77 22.46
N ALA A 475 -17.60 21.82 21.74
CA ALA A 475 -16.98 20.56 21.39
C ALA A 475 -17.17 20.30 19.89
N ARG A 476 -16.30 19.51 19.28
CA ARG A 476 -16.35 19.13 17.87
C ARG A 476 -16.09 17.64 17.75
N LEU A 477 -16.90 16.98 16.92
CA LEU A 477 -16.69 15.59 16.52
C LEU A 477 -16.80 15.51 15.00
N LYS A 478 -15.85 14.84 14.35
CA LYS A 478 -15.87 14.59 12.91
C LYS A 478 -15.35 13.18 12.63
N GLY A 479 -16.09 12.42 11.84
CA GLY A 479 -15.72 11.08 11.40
C GLY A 479 -15.71 10.98 9.88
N ARG A 480 -14.76 10.23 9.33
CA ARG A 480 -14.71 9.86 7.91
C ARG A 480 -14.38 8.38 7.76
N LEU A 481 -15.23 7.63 7.09
CA LEU A 481 -15.04 6.23 6.74
C LEU A 481 -14.97 6.10 5.22
N THR A 482 -13.92 5.45 4.71
CA THR A 482 -13.81 5.07 3.30
C THR A 482 -13.62 3.56 3.21
N VAL A 483 -14.38 2.90 2.33
CA VAL A 483 -14.33 1.45 2.09
C VAL A 483 -14.01 1.21 0.62
N TYR A 484 -13.09 0.28 0.36
CA TYR A 484 -12.67 -0.15 -0.97
C TYR A 484 -12.93 -1.65 -1.12
N ARG A 485 -13.56 -2.04 -2.23
CA ARG A 485 -13.93 -3.43 -2.50
C ARG A 485 -13.70 -3.77 -3.97
N PRO A 486 -12.92 -4.81 -4.30
CA PRO A 486 -12.92 -5.36 -5.64
C PRO A 486 -14.25 -6.09 -5.89
N VAL A 487 -14.83 -5.88 -7.08
CA VAL A 487 -16.09 -6.49 -7.53
C VAL A 487 -15.81 -7.27 -8.82
N GLY A 488 -15.70 -8.60 -8.72
CA GLY A 488 -15.20 -9.42 -9.83
C GLY A 488 -13.73 -9.11 -10.17
N ASP A 489 -13.32 -9.41 -11.40
CA ASP A 489 -11.88 -9.44 -11.75
C ASP A 489 -11.28 -8.07 -12.10
N ARG A 490 -12.11 -7.06 -12.39
CA ARG A 490 -11.66 -5.77 -12.95
C ARG A 490 -12.44 -4.54 -12.51
N TRP A 491 -13.40 -4.69 -11.60
CA TRP A 491 -14.12 -3.54 -11.05
C TRP A 491 -13.66 -3.24 -9.63
N TYR A 492 -13.55 -1.96 -9.32
CA TYR A 492 -13.18 -1.43 -8.02
C TYR A 492 -14.30 -0.52 -7.56
N ALA A 493 -14.99 -0.92 -6.50
CA ALA A 493 -15.98 -0.09 -5.85
C ALA A 493 -15.34 0.64 -4.67
N SER A 494 -15.69 1.90 -4.49
CA SER A 494 -15.38 2.65 -3.27
C SER A 494 -16.61 3.38 -2.75
N ALA A 495 -16.71 3.48 -1.43
CA ALA A 495 -17.76 4.21 -0.74
C ALA A 495 -17.13 5.06 0.36
N ARG A 496 -17.63 6.28 0.54
CA ARG A 496 -17.17 7.22 1.56
C ARG A 496 -18.35 7.84 2.27
N VAL A 497 -18.26 7.93 3.60
CA VAL A 497 -19.19 8.70 4.44
C VAL A 497 -18.38 9.58 5.36
N GLU A 498 -18.79 10.84 5.48
CA GLU A 498 -18.21 11.82 6.39
C GLU A 498 -19.31 12.57 7.11
N ALA A 499 -19.21 12.62 8.44
CA ALA A 499 -20.18 13.27 9.31
C ALA A 499 -19.44 14.14 10.33
N GLY A 500 -19.98 15.31 10.64
CA GLY A 500 -19.38 16.23 11.60
C GLY A 500 -20.42 17.03 12.37
N GLN A 501 -20.11 17.36 13.62
CA GLN A 501 -20.92 18.22 14.46
C GLN A 501 -20.06 19.08 15.38
N VAL A 502 -20.41 20.37 15.47
CA VAL A 502 -19.94 21.31 16.48
C VAL A 502 -21.06 21.52 17.50
N PHE A 503 -20.77 21.17 18.74
CA PHE A 503 -21.64 21.36 19.91
C PHE A 503 -21.27 22.68 20.57
N ALA A 504 -22.17 23.67 20.54
CA ALA A 504 -22.03 24.93 21.25
C ALA A 504 -23.43 25.49 21.52
N ARG A 505 -23.55 26.39 22.50
CA ARG A 505 -24.81 27.14 22.70
C ARG A 505 -25.11 28.00 21.45
N ASP A 506 -26.39 28.25 21.20
CA ASP A 506 -26.79 29.16 20.11
C ASP A 506 -26.23 30.56 20.36
N GLY A 507 -25.77 31.21 19.28
CA GLY A 507 -25.11 32.53 19.34
C GLY A 507 -23.63 32.51 19.75
N VAL A 508 -23.05 31.39 20.15
CA VAL A 508 -21.59 31.30 20.36
C VAL A 508 -20.85 31.37 19.03
N GLY A 509 -19.93 32.32 18.91
CA GLY A 509 -19.07 32.53 17.74
C GLY A 509 -17.91 31.53 17.72
N ILE A 510 -17.91 30.67 16.71
CA ILE A 510 -16.86 29.65 16.50
C ILE A 510 -16.04 30.06 15.27
N PRO A 511 -14.69 29.97 15.32
CA PRO A 511 -13.86 30.15 14.13
C PRO A 511 -14.35 29.35 12.92
N ASP A 512 -14.42 29.97 11.72
CA ASP A 512 -14.91 29.33 10.48
C ASP A 512 -14.14 28.04 10.13
N THR A 513 -12.87 27.98 10.52
CA THR A 513 -11.96 26.86 10.37
C THR A 513 -12.40 25.59 11.12
N LEU A 514 -13.20 25.75 12.18
CA LEU A 514 -13.78 24.64 12.96
C LEU A 514 -15.19 24.26 12.51
N LEU A 515 -15.83 25.08 11.69
CA LEU A 515 -17.17 24.88 11.11
C LEU A 515 -17.10 24.13 9.77
N PHE A 516 -18.25 23.82 9.19
CA PHE A 516 -18.34 22.95 8.02
C PHE A 516 -18.99 23.63 6.81
N ARG A 517 -18.47 23.31 5.63
CA ARG A 517 -19.09 23.51 4.31
C ARG A 517 -18.84 22.26 3.45
N ALA A 518 -19.76 21.96 2.54
CA ALA A 518 -19.68 20.86 1.59
C ALA A 518 -19.53 21.37 0.14
N GLY A 519 -19.34 20.45 -0.81
CA GLY A 519 -19.14 20.70 -2.24
C GLY A 519 -17.67 20.64 -2.66
N GLY A 520 -17.43 20.23 -3.92
CA GLY A 520 -16.10 20.02 -4.52
C GLY A 520 -15.70 18.54 -4.63
N ASP A 521 -14.53 18.28 -5.23
CA ASP A 521 -13.98 16.94 -5.56
C ASP A 521 -14.10 15.89 -4.46
N ASP A 522 -13.70 16.23 -3.23
CA ASP A 522 -13.71 15.34 -2.08
C ASP A 522 -14.90 15.65 -1.14
N SER A 523 -16.05 16.07 -1.68
CA SER A 523 -17.28 16.32 -0.92
C SER A 523 -18.51 15.91 -1.74
N VAL A 524 -19.08 16.82 -2.52
CA VAL A 524 -20.20 16.57 -3.43
C VAL A 524 -19.80 17.13 -4.80
N ARG A 525 -19.40 16.24 -5.71
CA ARG A 525 -19.04 16.63 -7.08
C ARG A 525 -20.27 17.20 -7.80
N GLY A 526 -20.02 18.03 -8.79
CA GLY A 526 -21.03 18.88 -9.45
C GLY A 526 -21.14 20.28 -8.83
N TYR A 527 -20.91 20.41 -7.52
CA TYR A 527 -20.96 21.69 -6.80
C TYR A 527 -19.57 22.29 -6.62
N ALA A 528 -19.49 23.61 -6.44
CA ALA A 528 -18.21 24.27 -6.19
C ALA A 528 -17.66 23.92 -4.81
N TYR A 529 -16.34 23.98 -4.67
CA TYR A 529 -15.69 23.78 -3.38
C TYR A 529 -16.27 24.72 -2.31
N ARG A 530 -16.68 24.12 -1.18
CA ARG A 530 -17.33 24.80 -0.03
C ARG A 530 -18.51 25.71 -0.43
N SER A 531 -19.30 25.34 -1.44
CA SER A 531 -20.51 26.09 -1.85
C SER A 531 -21.82 25.58 -1.27
N LEU A 532 -21.79 24.46 -0.54
CA LEU A 532 -22.96 23.88 0.12
C LEU A 532 -22.89 24.17 1.63
N GLY A 533 -23.86 24.94 2.13
CA GLY A 533 -23.94 25.35 3.53
C GLY A 533 -25.20 26.19 3.78
N PRO A 534 -25.44 26.62 5.04
CA PRO A 534 -26.49 27.58 5.35
C PRO A 534 -26.34 28.86 4.53
N GLN A 535 -27.45 29.51 4.21
CA GLN A 535 -27.48 30.78 3.50
C GLN A 535 -27.74 31.93 4.47
N ALA A 536 -26.89 32.96 4.44
CA ALA A 536 -27.08 34.20 5.17
C ALA A 536 -26.93 35.38 4.20
N ASN A 537 -27.97 36.19 4.03
CA ASN A 537 -28.00 37.33 3.10
C ASN A 537 -27.60 36.97 1.65
N GLY A 538 -28.00 35.78 1.18
CA GLY A 538 -27.68 35.27 -0.16
C GLY A 538 -26.24 34.79 -0.33
N LEU A 539 -25.46 34.71 0.76
CA LEU A 539 -24.11 34.15 0.78
C LEU A 539 -24.09 32.84 1.55
N THR A 540 -23.30 31.88 1.07
CA THR A 540 -23.12 30.60 1.75
C THR A 540 -22.15 30.76 2.92
N VAL A 541 -22.60 30.46 4.12
CA VAL A 541 -21.81 30.48 5.35
C VAL A 541 -21.52 29.06 5.83
N SER A 542 -20.65 28.93 6.83
CA SER A 542 -20.32 27.62 7.40
C SER A 542 -21.33 27.22 8.48
N GLY A 543 -21.77 25.97 8.43
CA GLY A 543 -22.71 25.37 9.39
C GLY A 543 -22.01 24.59 10.50
N ARG A 544 -22.79 24.18 11.49
CA ARG A 544 -22.32 23.38 12.65
C ARG A 544 -22.42 21.88 12.43
N VAL A 545 -23.19 21.41 11.44
CA VAL A 545 -23.27 19.99 11.08
C VAL A 545 -22.86 19.76 9.64
N LEU A 546 -22.34 18.57 9.36
CA LEU A 546 -21.92 18.11 8.04
C LEU A 546 -22.37 16.67 7.84
N LEU A 547 -22.92 16.38 6.67
CA LEU A 547 -23.09 15.01 6.19
C LEU A 547 -22.75 14.96 4.71
N THR A 548 -21.80 14.11 4.33
CA THR A 548 -21.51 13.82 2.93
C THR A 548 -21.32 12.32 2.74
N ALA A 549 -21.81 11.80 1.63
CA ALA A 549 -21.71 10.41 1.22
C ALA A 549 -21.35 10.36 -0.26
N SER A 550 -20.61 9.33 -0.65
CA SER A 550 -20.18 9.10 -2.02
C SER A 550 -20.05 7.61 -2.30
N ALA A 551 -20.49 7.20 -3.47
CA ALA A 551 -20.28 5.86 -4.02
C ALA A 551 -19.69 5.98 -5.42
N GLU A 552 -18.62 5.25 -5.69
CA GLU A 552 -17.93 5.22 -6.98
C GLU A 552 -17.65 3.78 -7.39
N ILE A 553 -17.82 3.47 -8.68
CA ILE A 553 -17.37 2.23 -9.28
C ILE A 553 -16.48 2.55 -10.48
N ALA A 554 -15.30 1.93 -10.51
CA ALA A 554 -14.29 2.17 -11.52
C ALA A 554 -13.79 0.86 -12.13
N ARG A 555 -13.34 0.91 -13.39
CA ARG A 555 -12.65 -0.21 -14.04
C ARG A 555 -11.63 0.26 -15.07
N PRO A 556 -10.59 -0.53 -15.34
CA PRO A 556 -9.68 -0.24 -16.45
C PRO A 556 -10.43 -0.09 -17.78
N ILE A 557 -10.01 0.89 -18.58
CA ILE A 557 -10.56 1.14 -19.91
C ILE A 557 -10.26 -0.06 -20.82
N SER A 558 -9.05 -0.62 -20.71
CA SER A 558 -8.62 -1.81 -21.46
C SER A 558 -7.68 -2.67 -20.61
N ALA A 559 -7.61 -3.97 -20.94
CA ALA A 559 -6.65 -4.90 -20.33
C ALA A 559 -5.19 -4.48 -20.59
N SER A 560 -4.92 -3.83 -21.73
CA SER A 560 -3.59 -3.35 -22.11
C SER A 560 -3.20 -2.03 -21.43
N LEU A 561 -4.15 -1.35 -20.78
CA LEU A 561 -3.96 -0.07 -20.10
C LEU A 561 -4.56 -0.12 -18.68
N PRO A 562 -4.01 -0.96 -17.78
CA PRO A 562 -4.58 -1.20 -16.45
C PRO A 562 -4.57 0.05 -15.55
N ASP A 563 -3.69 1.01 -15.81
CA ASP A 563 -3.52 2.24 -15.03
C ASP A 563 -4.51 3.35 -15.39
N PHE A 564 -5.24 3.20 -16.50
CA PHE A 564 -6.28 4.13 -16.94
C PHE A 564 -7.65 3.52 -16.67
N LEU A 565 -8.38 4.11 -15.73
CA LEU A 565 -9.71 3.66 -15.36
C LEU A 565 -10.74 4.71 -15.76
N TRP A 566 -11.92 4.24 -16.15
CA TRP A 566 -13.11 5.08 -16.11
C TRP A 566 -13.89 4.76 -14.83
N ALA A 567 -14.62 5.76 -14.34
CA ALA A 567 -15.42 5.66 -13.14
C ALA A 567 -16.79 6.30 -13.36
N VAL A 568 -17.80 5.81 -12.65
CA VAL A 568 -19.08 6.50 -12.44
C VAL A 568 -19.33 6.62 -10.96
N PHE A 569 -19.96 7.72 -10.57
CA PHE A 569 -20.14 8.05 -9.16
C PHE A 569 -21.43 8.79 -8.90
N ALA A 570 -21.88 8.70 -7.65
CA ALA A 570 -22.95 9.51 -7.08
C ALA A 570 -22.53 9.97 -5.69
N ASP A 571 -22.71 11.26 -5.44
CA ASP A 571 -22.41 11.95 -4.20
C ASP A 571 -23.68 12.63 -3.67
N ALA A 572 -23.80 12.68 -2.36
CA ALA A 572 -24.89 13.35 -1.67
C ALA A 572 -24.33 14.07 -0.45
N GLY A 573 -24.72 15.31 -0.19
CA GLY A 573 -24.31 15.94 1.05
C GLY A 573 -24.65 17.42 1.20
N GLN A 574 -24.49 17.91 2.43
CA GLN A 574 -24.68 19.31 2.79
C GLN A 574 -23.99 19.62 4.11
N ALA A 575 -23.79 20.91 4.37
CA ALA A 575 -23.60 21.44 5.71
C ALA A 575 -24.82 22.25 6.12
N ALA A 576 -25.16 22.24 7.40
CA ALA A 576 -26.31 22.97 7.97
C ALA A 576 -26.01 23.43 9.40
N ASP A 577 -26.90 24.22 10.00
CA ASP A 577 -26.78 24.64 11.41
C ASP A 577 -27.23 23.54 12.39
N ARG A 578 -28.24 22.75 12.01
CA ARG A 578 -28.74 21.61 12.80
C ARG A 578 -29.00 20.41 11.90
N TRP A 579 -28.98 19.21 12.47
CA TRP A 579 -29.24 17.96 11.74
C TRP A 579 -30.61 17.93 11.05
N GLN A 580 -31.62 18.50 11.69
CA GLN A 580 -32.98 18.60 11.15
C GLN A 580 -33.10 19.54 9.95
N ASP A 581 -32.12 20.42 9.74
CA ASP A 581 -32.09 21.39 8.63
C ASP A 581 -31.31 20.82 7.42
N LEU A 582 -30.80 19.58 7.51
CA LEU A 582 -30.09 18.94 6.40
C LEU A 582 -31.07 18.57 5.28
N SER A 583 -30.80 19.12 4.11
CA SER A 583 -31.36 18.80 2.80
C SER A 583 -30.21 18.44 1.85
N PRO A 584 -29.73 17.19 1.85
CA PRO A 584 -28.59 16.76 1.04
C PRO A 584 -28.75 17.07 -0.44
N GLU A 585 -27.73 17.71 -1.00
CA GLU A 585 -27.65 18.03 -2.42
C GLU A 585 -27.00 16.87 -3.18
N LEU A 586 -27.53 16.54 -4.37
CA LEU A 586 -27.12 15.39 -5.16
C LEU A 586 -26.25 15.79 -6.34
N GLY A 587 -25.14 15.06 -6.50
CA GLY A 587 -24.22 15.24 -7.61
C GLY A 587 -23.74 13.90 -8.15
N TYR A 588 -23.87 13.68 -9.45
CA TYR A 588 -23.49 12.39 -10.07
C TYR A 588 -22.84 12.59 -11.42
N GLY A 589 -22.00 11.64 -11.82
CA GLY A 589 -21.19 11.84 -13.01
C GLY A 589 -20.32 10.66 -13.39
N ALA A 590 -19.44 10.93 -14.33
CA ALA A 590 -18.45 9.99 -14.83
C ALA A 590 -17.08 10.66 -14.87
N GLY A 591 -16.02 9.86 -14.81
CA GLY A 591 -14.67 10.39 -14.80
C GLY A 591 -13.61 9.39 -15.23
N LEU A 592 -12.40 9.91 -15.36
CA LEU A 592 -11.18 9.19 -15.68
C LEU A 592 -10.23 9.23 -14.48
N ARG A 593 -9.52 8.14 -14.26
CA ARG A 593 -8.47 7.99 -13.26
C ARG A 593 -7.21 7.55 -13.97
N TRP A 594 -6.09 8.18 -13.66
CA TRP A 594 -4.78 7.72 -14.08
C TRP A 594 -3.90 7.45 -12.87
N ARG A 595 -3.47 6.19 -12.73
CA ARG A 595 -2.56 5.74 -11.67
C ARG A 595 -1.12 6.01 -12.12
N SER A 596 -0.68 7.26 -12.05
CA SER A 596 0.70 7.61 -12.45
C SER A 596 1.72 7.25 -11.37
N PRO A 597 3.00 7.05 -11.72
CA PRO A 597 4.07 6.80 -10.75
C PRO A 597 4.28 7.93 -9.73
N VAL A 598 3.86 9.15 -10.06
CA VAL A 598 4.07 10.37 -9.25
C VAL A 598 2.82 10.82 -8.50
N GLY A 599 1.71 10.08 -8.60
CA GLY A 599 0.45 10.36 -7.92
C GLY A 599 -0.79 10.08 -8.76
N PRO A 600 -1.97 9.89 -8.15
CA PRO A 600 -3.21 9.68 -8.87
C PRO A 600 -3.70 10.97 -9.55
N LEU A 601 -4.13 10.86 -10.80
CA LEU A 601 -4.81 11.92 -11.55
C LEU A 601 -6.31 11.63 -11.63
N ARG A 602 -7.16 12.63 -11.41
CA ARG A 602 -8.62 12.51 -11.52
C ARG A 602 -9.21 13.60 -12.40
N ILE A 603 -10.06 13.21 -13.35
CA ILE A 603 -10.87 14.12 -14.16
C ILE A 603 -12.31 13.65 -14.07
N ASP A 604 -13.21 14.48 -13.57
CA ASP A 604 -14.61 14.16 -13.32
C ASP A 604 -15.52 15.18 -14.03
N LEU A 605 -16.53 14.69 -14.74
CA LEU A 605 -17.64 15.50 -15.23
C LEU A 605 -18.89 15.13 -14.43
N ALA A 606 -19.35 16.07 -13.61
CA ALA A 606 -20.43 15.85 -12.66
C ALA A 606 -21.61 16.79 -12.94
N TYR A 607 -22.82 16.27 -12.86
CA TYR A 607 -24.06 17.02 -12.91
C TYR A 607 -24.53 17.35 -11.49
N ALA A 608 -24.73 18.63 -11.19
CA ALA A 608 -25.34 19.09 -9.94
C ALA A 608 -26.86 19.16 -10.11
N GLU A 609 -27.60 18.35 -9.36
CA GLU A 609 -29.04 18.17 -9.56
C GLU A 609 -29.83 19.46 -9.29
N ALA A 610 -29.57 20.15 -8.17
CA ALA A 610 -30.28 21.39 -7.86
C ALA A 610 -29.90 22.56 -8.77
N LEU A 611 -28.64 22.62 -9.23
CA LEU A 611 -28.18 23.68 -10.13
C LEU A 611 -28.51 23.41 -11.61
N ARG A 612 -28.90 22.17 -11.93
CA ARG A 612 -29.14 21.66 -13.29
C ARG A 612 -28.00 21.97 -14.27
N ARG A 613 -26.76 21.84 -13.81
CA ARG A 613 -25.55 22.20 -14.57
C ARG A 613 -24.45 21.17 -14.39
N PHE A 614 -23.68 20.99 -15.46
CA PHE A 614 -22.45 20.22 -15.42
C PHE A 614 -21.29 21.06 -14.87
N ARG A 615 -20.41 20.41 -14.13
CA ARG A 615 -19.14 20.97 -13.64
C ARG A 615 -18.03 19.96 -13.89
N MET A 616 -16.92 20.45 -14.40
CA MET A 616 -15.70 19.68 -14.50
C MET A 616 -14.88 19.85 -13.22
N HIS A 617 -14.35 18.74 -12.76
CA HIS A 617 -13.56 18.54 -11.56
C HIS A 617 -12.22 17.96 -12.02
N LEU A 618 -11.11 18.57 -11.65
CA LEU A 618 -9.77 18.15 -12.08
C LEU A 618 -8.87 18.22 -10.87
N SER A 619 -8.24 17.10 -10.52
CA SER A 619 -7.32 17.01 -9.40
C SER A 619 -5.99 16.44 -9.87
N VAL A 620 -4.96 17.29 -9.82
CA VAL A 620 -3.58 16.95 -10.17
C VAL A 620 -2.65 17.39 -9.05
N GLY A 621 -1.87 16.46 -8.51
CA GLY A 621 -0.76 16.76 -7.62
C GLY A 621 0.46 15.98 -8.08
N VAL A 622 1.52 16.68 -8.49
CA VAL A 622 2.81 16.08 -8.81
C VAL A 622 3.82 16.62 -7.81
N THR A 623 4.48 15.72 -7.10
CA THR A 623 5.59 16.04 -6.19
C THR A 623 6.89 15.50 -6.76
N PHE A 624 7.92 16.35 -6.79
CA PHE A 624 9.26 16.08 -7.32
C PHE A 624 10.30 16.07 -6.20
#